data_AF-A0A7S4AWW1-F1
#
_entry.id   AF-A0A7S4AWW1-F1
#
_cell.length_a   1.000
_cell.length_b   1.000
_cell.length_c   1.000
_cell.angle_alpha   90.00
_cell.angle_beta   90.00
_cell.angle_gamma   90.00
#
_symmetry.space_group_name_H-M   'P 1'
#
loop_
_entity.id
_entity.type
_entity.pdbx_description
1 polymer ?
#
loop_
_entity_poly.entity_id
_entity_poly.type
_entity_poly.pdbx_seq_one_letter_code
_entity_poly.pdbx_strand_id
1 'polypeptide(L)'
;SFTNDHNIYSMMNSINFLSLLLVVVFGRSAVVAQRPRKSENDIGGLLWSSTGGGWRAMFGDIGYANLFHHAGLMDETSSRFDAVSTVSGASWFSTQFFYSQEFYNRGVLAKTPDELESFVLLWMASYRRISTEVSDEVKLACDISDTGPSNNQQEVCQVLVSFDRDWATFIQQMLKSASTDYNDPGFVDRMANSENRIKPLKQTDLLVQAALMPSSIMREKDNTASSTAVYLGYKDKAALNLFTVALSAAWVVQDKTADFWYGTSDKTDALKTYTAPTPVDFSWETFEKFFLFPGKDGALTIDGSDITSSDGGTLRPFFGGPENTSVVQVAAISSAATGSQSPLSAAAFHQDFSKKYYKVEEKKKQILFNKVVKRLYKSTDSDKYAICSQWPNPCGSQDAQIVDGYLIDNPAVVINVGHHLQKHGVNSDHPLKLIITNTNDQAWDSDFNIGQILQYFSAPFNEGVDPGEFLWGPDLPAPYRSPQIFKESLDKNGLNNALSPVHGTDMTTATFKATTIDNPSFGVLAGQPVEILLLNLNVNIPTNVMGTTPIDEYTQPLAKMALDVAFNEDLRKRVSDFADG
;
A
#
# COMPACT_ATOMS: atom_id res chain seq x y z
N SER A 1 15.56 -18.03 77.76
CA SER A 1 14.42 -17.10 77.83
C SER A 1 13.52 -17.34 76.63
N PHE A 2 12.31 -17.82 76.91
CA PHE A 2 11.06 -17.89 76.12
C PHE A 2 11.19 -17.91 74.57
N THR A 3 11.04 -19.04 73.85
CA THR A 3 9.88 -19.93 73.59
C THR A 3 8.77 -19.36 72.68
N ASN A 4 8.51 -20.07 71.57
CA ASN A 4 7.21 -20.59 71.06
C ASN A 4 7.30 -20.70 69.52
N ASP A 5 7.31 -21.86 68.84
CA ASP A 5 6.55 -23.13 68.87
C ASP A 5 5.06 -23.06 68.46
N HIS A 6 4.71 -24.09 67.65
CA HIS A 6 3.39 -24.68 67.28
C HIS A 6 2.74 -24.24 65.95
N ASN A 7 2.10 -25.09 65.12
CA ASN A 7 1.80 -26.55 65.02
C ASN A 7 1.23 -26.79 63.59
N ILE A 8 1.63 -27.77 62.78
CA ILE A 8 1.13 -29.17 62.59
C ILE A 8 -0.38 -29.43 62.81
N TYR A 9 -1.10 -29.91 61.77
CA TYR A 9 -2.15 -30.99 61.69
C TYR A 9 -2.80 -30.89 60.27
N SER A 10 -2.60 -31.81 59.30
CA SER A 10 -3.07 -33.19 59.12
C SER A 10 -4.57 -33.40 58.83
N MET A 11 -4.82 -33.95 57.63
CA MET A 11 -5.84 -34.93 57.19
C MET A 11 -7.32 -34.58 56.93
N MET A 12 -7.69 -34.74 55.65
CA MET A 12 -8.78 -35.57 55.08
C MET A 12 -10.07 -35.79 55.91
N ASN A 13 -11.22 -35.31 55.39
CA ASN A 13 -12.24 -36.14 54.71
C ASN A 13 -13.55 -35.36 54.43
N SER A 14 -13.93 -35.37 53.15
CA SER A 14 -15.26 -35.83 52.66
C SER A 14 -16.56 -35.04 52.94
N ILE A 15 -17.19 -34.64 51.81
CA ILE A 15 -18.62 -34.78 51.44
C ILE A 15 -19.51 -33.52 51.40
N ASN A 16 -19.81 -33.13 50.14
CA ASN A 16 -21.08 -32.71 49.52
C ASN A 16 -21.54 -31.24 49.40
N PHE A 17 -21.75 -30.89 48.11
CA PHE A 17 -22.84 -30.08 47.52
C PHE A 17 -22.81 -28.54 47.70
N LEU A 18 -22.35 -27.80 46.68
CA LEU A 18 -23.20 -27.05 45.73
C LEU A 18 -22.36 -26.24 44.72
N SER A 19 -22.57 -26.53 43.43
CA SER A 19 -22.67 -25.60 42.29
C SER A 19 -21.77 -24.35 42.22
N LEU A 20 -20.73 -24.39 41.36
CA LEU A 20 -20.43 -23.28 40.45
C LEU A 20 -19.62 -23.80 39.25
N LEU A 21 -20.30 -23.93 38.10
CA LEU A 21 -19.68 -24.20 36.80
C LEU A 21 -18.94 -22.93 36.37
N LEU A 22 -17.61 -22.91 36.45
CA LEU A 22 -16.79 -21.89 35.80
C LEU A 22 -16.45 -22.41 34.40
N VAL A 23 -17.29 -22.07 33.43
CA VAL A 23 -16.98 -22.28 32.01
C VAL A 23 -15.91 -21.27 31.63
N VAL A 24 -14.70 -21.76 31.40
CA VAL A 24 -13.65 -21.03 30.65
C VAL A 24 -14.13 -20.95 29.21
N VAL A 25 -14.77 -19.83 28.86
CA VAL A 25 -15.06 -19.48 27.46
C VAL A 25 -13.78 -18.91 26.87
N PHE A 26 -13.12 -19.70 26.03
CA PHE A 26 -12.16 -19.18 25.06
C PHE A 26 -12.92 -18.24 24.12
N GLY A 27 -12.55 -16.96 24.13
CA GLY A 27 -13.03 -15.95 23.21
C GLY A 27 -12.65 -16.32 21.79
N ARG A 28 -13.56 -16.99 21.07
CA ARG A 28 -13.64 -16.89 19.63
C ARG A 28 -14.01 -15.44 19.33
N SER A 29 -13.20 -14.75 18.52
CA SER A 29 -13.70 -13.61 17.73
C SER A 29 -14.72 -14.18 16.74
N ALA A 30 -15.93 -14.42 17.25
CA ALA A 30 -17.09 -14.63 16.41
C ALA A 30 -17.30 -13.31 15.67
N VAL A 31 -17.13 -13.34 14.36
CA VAL A 31 -17.76 -12.39 13.46
C VAL A 31 -19.24 -12.37 13.87
N VAL A 32 -19.64 -11.33 14.57
CA VAL A 32 -21.05 -11.06 14.82
C VAL A 32 -21.63 -10.76 13.45
N ALA A 33 -22.25 -11.78 12.85
CA ALA A 33 -23.12 -11.60 11.69
C ALA A 33 -24.25 -10.68 12.14
N GLN A 34 -24.05 -9.36 11.99
CA GLN A 34 -25.11 -8.40 12.09
C GLN A 34 -26.12 -8.75 11.01
N ARG A 35 -27.39 -8.89 11.40
CA ARG A 35 -28.50 -9.05 10.46
C ARG A 35 -28.39 -7.95 9.40
N PRO A 36 -28.43 -8.27 8.11
CA PRO A 36 -28.37 -7.27 7.07
C PRO A 36 -29.56 -6.33 7.27
N ARG A 37 -29.28 -5.02 7.40
CA ARG A 37 -30.29 -4.04 7.04
C ARG A 37 -30.64 -4.36 5.58
N LYS A 38 -31.91 -4.62 5.31
CA LYS A 38 -32.46 -4.37 3.97
C LYS A 38 -32.26 -2.88 3.70
N SER A 39 -31.11 -2.50 3.14
CA SER A 39 -30.99 -1.21 2.48
C SER A 39 -31.77 -1.30 1.17
N GLU A 40 -32.40 -0.21 0.79
CA GLU A 40 -33.07 -0.01 -0.50
C GLU A 40 -32.07 0.01 -1.69
N ASN A 41 -30.95 -0.70 -1.59
CA ASN A 41 -29.92 -0.75 -2.62
C ASN A 41 -30.22 -1.90 -3.58
N ASP A 42 -31.20 -1.70 -4.46
CA ASP A 42 -31.35 -2.43 -5.73
C ASP A 42 -30.27 -2.02 -6.76
N ILE A 43 -29.17 -1.40 -6.33
CA ILE A 43 -28.07 -0.94 -7.17
C ILE A 43 -26.83 -1.68 -6.69
N GLY A 44 -26.15 -2.40 -7.60
CA GLY A 44 -24.86 -3.01 -7.31
C GLY A 44 -23.86 -1.94 -6.86
N GLY A 45 -22.96 -2.27 -5.94
CA GLY A 45 -22.10 -1.27 -5.29
C GLY A 45 -21.28 -0.43 -6.27
N LEU A 46 -20.82 0.74 -5.83
CA LEU A 46 -19.92 1.61 -6.61
C LEU A 46 -18.58 1.76 -5.89
N LEU A 47 -17.50 1.32 -6.54
CA LEU A 47 -16.14 1.33 -6.01
C LEU A 47 -15.24 2.26 -6.82
N TRP A 48 -14.27 2.89 -6.15
CA TRP A 48 -13.18 3.63 -6.79
C TRP A 48 -11.82 3.07 -6.36
N SER A 49 -10.99 2.67 -7.31
CA SER A 49 -9.59 2.28 -7.07
C SER A 49 -8.63 3.18 -7.86
N SER A 50 -7.60 3.71 -7.22
CA SER A 50 -6.62 4.60 -7.85
C SER A 50 -5.20 4.08 -7.77
N THR A 51 -4.47 4.22 -8.87
CA THR A 51 -3.08 3.80 -8.93
C THR A 51 -2.14 4.72 -8.16
N GLY A 52 -0.92 4.23 -7.99
CA GLY A 52 0.22 5.05 -7.63
C GLY A 52 0.62 6.02 -8.74
N GLY A 53 1.65 6.81 -8.45
CA GLY A 53 2.10 7.89 -9.34
C GLY A 53 2.65 9.11 -8.60
N GLY A 54 2.93 8.99 -7.30
CA GLY A 54 3.42 10.08 -6.46
C GLY A 54 2.53 11.32 -6.56
N TRP A 55 3.15 12.50 -6.74
CA TRP A 55 2.41 13.76 -6.85
C TRP A 55 1.45 13.82 -8.05
N ARG A 56 1.73 13.11 -9.15
CA ARG A 56 0.86 13.07 -10.32
C ARG A 56 -0.46 12.41 -9.95
N ALA A 57 -0.42 11.30 -9.23
CA ALA A 57 -1.60 10.65 -8.67
C ALA A 57 -2.33 11.59 -7.71
N MET A 58 -1.59 12.23 -6.81
CA MET A 58 -2.15 13.16 -5.83
C MET A 58 -2.98 14.28 -6.47
N PHE A 59 -2.48 14.95 -7.52
CA PHE A 59 -3.22 16.03 -8.20
C PHE A 59 -4.24 15.53 -9.22
N GLY A 60 -3.96 14.43 -9.91
CA GLY A 60 -4.90 13.77 -10.81
C GLY A 60 -6.17 13.33 -10.06
N ASP A 61 -6.01 12.77 -8.87
CA ASP A 61 -7.11 12.29 -8.04
C ASP A 61 -7.95 13.42 -7.43
N ILE A 62 -7.38 14.61 -7.19
CA ILE A 62 -8.20 15.80 -6.88
C ILE A 62 -9.10 16.13 -8.07
N GLY A 63 -8.53 16.12 -9.29
CA GLY A 63 -9.27 16.34 -10.52
C GLY A 63 -10.41 15.34 -10.68
N TYR A 64 -10.13 14.04 -10.46
CA TYR A 64 -11.16 12.99 -10.50
C TYR A 64 -12.21 13.15 -9.39
N ALA A 65 -11.82 13.50 -8.16
CA ALA A 65 -12.78 13.72 -7.09
C ALA A 65 -13.72 14.91 -7.39
N ASN A 66 -13.18 16.00 -7.95
CA ASN A 66 -13.98 17.15 -8.38
C ASN A 66 -14.89 16.78 -9.57
N LEU A 67 -14.40 16.03 -10.55
CA LEU A 67 -15.20 15.46 -11.63
C LEU A 67 -16.36 14.61 -11.09
N PHE A 68 -16.10 13.75 -10.11
CA PHE A 68 -17.11 12.90 -9.48
C PHE A 68 -18.14 13.72 -8.70
N HIS A 69 -17.74 14.84 -8.09
CA HIS A 69 -18.68 15.81 -7.53
C HIS A 69 -19.59 16.40 -8.62
N HIS A 70 -19.03 16.89 -9.74
CA HIS A 70 -19.83 17.43 -10.86
C HIS A 70 -20.68 16.37 -11.57
N ALA A 71 -20.29 15.10 -11.51
CA ALA A 71 -21.07 13.97 -12.01
C ALA A 71 -22.19 13.53 -11.06
N GLY A 72 -22.34 14.17 -9.88
CA GLY A 72 -23.37 13.84 -8.89
C GLY A 72 -23.07 12.56 -8.09
N LEU A 73 -21.80 12.13 -8.04
CA LEU A 73 -21.37 10.97 -7.25
C LEU A 73 -21.01 11.33 -5.81
N MET A 74 -20.72 12.60 -5.55
CA MET A 74 -20.37 13.10 -4.22
C MET A 74 -20.87 14.54 -4.04
N ASP A 75 -21.18 14.92 -2.81
CA ASP A 75 -21.61 16.28 -2.47
C ASP A 75 -21.09 16.72 -1.09
N GLU A 76 -21.64 17.81 -0.54
CA GLU A 76 -21.31 18.35 0.78
C GLU A 76 -21.70 17.44 1.96
N THR A 77 -22.48 16.40 1.71
CA THR A 77 -23.15 15.62 2.75
C THR A 77 -23.05 14.11 2.57
N SER A 78 -22.78 13.63 1.37
CA SER A 78 -22.80 12.21 1.03
C SER A 78 -21.87 11.86 -0.14
N SER A 79 -21.62 10.57 -0.28
CA SER A 79 -20.88 9.94 -1.38
C SER A 79 -21.64 8.69 -1.82
N ARG A 80 -21.74 8.48 -3.13
CA ARG A 80 -22.30 7.26 -3.74
C ARG A 80 -21.31 6.09 -3.76
N PHE A 81 -20.04 6.34 -3.44
CA PHE A 81 -19.04 5.27 -3.37
C PHE A 81 -19.20 4.47 -2.08
N ASP A 82 -19.25 3.15 -2.20
CA ASP A 82 -19.23 2.22 -1.08
C ASP A 82 -17.82 2.13 -0.49
N ALA A 83 -16.80 2.16 -1.35
CA ALA A 83 -15.41 2.15 -0.93
C ALA A 83 -14.47 2.84 -1.93
N VAL A 84 -13.42 3.44 -1.39
CA VAL A 84 -12.30 4.03 -2.15
C VAL A 84 -11.02 3.34 -1.71
N SER A 85 -10.28 2.81 -2.68
CA SER A 85 -8.97 2.20 -2.45
C SER A 85 -7.86 2.94 -3.19
N THR A 86 -6.74 3.17 -2.52
CA THR A 86 -5.60 3.87 -3.09
C THR A 86 -4.27 3.25 -2.69
N VAL A 87 -3.24 3.57 -3.48
CA VAL A 87 -1.86 3.12 -3.27
C VAL A 87 -0.88 4.26 -3.59
N SER A 88 0.31 4.26 -2.99
CA SER A 88 1.38 5.22 -3.27
C SER A 88 0.94 6.68 -3.16
N GLY A 89 1.26 7.54 -4.13
CA GLY A 89 0.85 8.95 -4.16
C GLY A 89 -0.66 9.20 -4.01
N ALA A 90 -1.52 8.28 -4.48
CA ALA A 90 -2.96 8.37 -4.28
C ALA A 90 -3.37 8.22 -2.79
N SER A 91 -2.51 7.64 -1.94
CA SER A 91 -2.73 7.60 -0.48
C SER A 91 -2.52 8.97 0.19
N TRP A 92 -1.66 9.83 -0.37
CA TRP A 92 -1.48 11.21 0.09
C TRP A 92 -2.75 12.02 -0.18
N PHE A 93 -3.34 11.81 -1.35
CA PHE A 93 -4.66 12.34 -1.68
C PHE A 93 -5.73 11.77 -0.74
N SER A 94 -5.89 10.44 -0.67
CA SER A 94 -7.03 9.84 0.01
C SER A 94 -7.06 10.14 1.51
N THR A 95 -5.90 10.19 2.17
CA THR A 95 -5.84 10.58 3.58
C THR A 95 -6.32 12.02 3.79
N GLN A 96 -6.00 12.97 2.91
CA GLN A 96 -6.55 14.34 3.00
C GLN A 96 -8.02 14.40 2.61
N PHE A 97 -8.40 13.71 1.54
CA PHE A 97 -9.77 13.60 1.04
C PHE A 97 -10.73 13.08 2.10
N PHE A 98 -10.35 12.05 2.85
CA PHE A 98 -11.18 11.44 3.89
C PHE A 98 -11.18 12.19 5.21
N TYR A 99 -10.11 12.88 5.55
CA TYR A 99 -9.92 13.38 6.91
C TYR A 99 -9.86 14.90 7.03
N SER A 100 -9.68 15.65 5.94
CA SER A 100 -9.62 17.12 5.99
C SER A 100 -10.82 17.76 5.31
N GLN A 101 -11.68 18.42 6.10
CA GLN A 101 -12.84 19.13 5.57
C GLN A 101 -12.42 20.33 4.71
N GLU A 102 -11.36 21.04 5.10
CA GLU A 102 -10.85 22.18 4.33
C GLU A 102 -10.31 21.76 2.97
N PHE A 103 -9.58 20.64 2.91
CA PHE A 103 -9.16 20.03 1.65
C PHE A 103 -10.35 19.71 0.74
N TYR A 104 -11.35 19.01 1.29
CA TYR A 104 -12.53 18.62 0.55
C TYR A 104 -13.29 19.83 -0.01
N ASN A 105 -13.46 20.87 0.81
CA ASN A 105 -14.15 22.09 0.41
C ASN A 105 -13.43 22.84 -0.71
N ARG A 106 -12.10 22.89 -0.69
CA ARG A 106 -11.30 23.68 -1.63
C ARG A 106 -10.91 22.94 -2.90
N GLY A 107 -10.75 21.62 -2.84
CA GLY A 107 -10.42 20.79 -4.00
C GLY A 107 -11.66 20.13 -4.60
N VAL A 108 -12.34 19.30 -3.83
CA VAL A 108 -13.45 18.45 -4.32
C VAL A 108 -14.68 19.27 -4.66
N LEU A 109 -15.01 20.26 -3.83
CA LEU A 109 -16.19 21.12 -4.01
C LEU A 109 -15.91 22.43 -4.76
N ALA A 110 -14.71 22.58 -5.35
CA ALA A 110 -14.40 23.73 -6.19
C ALA A 110 -15.41 23.81 -7.36
N LYS A 111 -16.07 24.96 -7.51
CA LYS A 111 -17.16 25.17 -8.47
C LYS A 111 -16.66 25.70 -9.80
N THR A 112 -15.50 26.35 -9.77
CA THR A 112 -14.91 26.98 -10.95
C THR A 112 -13.49 26.47 -11.19
N PRO A 113 -13.01 26.53 -12.44
CA PRO A 113 -11.61 26.24 -12.75
C PRO A 113 -10.64 27.07 -11.90
N ASP A 114 -10.87 28.37 -11.76
CA ASP A 114 -9.99 29.27 -11.00
C ASP A 114 -9.87 28.88 -9.51
N GLU A 115 -10.96 28.41 -8.89
CA GLU A 115 -10.95 27.92 -7.51
C GLU A 115 -10.06 26.67 -7.35
N LEU A 116 -10.23 25.69 -8.24
CA LEU A 116 -9.45 24.45 -8.22
C LEU A 116 -7.97 24.71 -8.55
N GLU A 117 -7.70 25.55 -9.55
CA GLU A 117 -6.35 25.96 -9.94
C GLU A 117 -5.64 26.62 -8.77
N SER A 118 -6.29 27.60 -8.14
CA SER A 118 -5.75 28.33 -6.99
C SER A 118 -5.40 27.38 -5.84
N PHE A 119 -6.23 26.35 -5.60
CA PHE A 119 -5.96 25.34 -4.59
C PHE A 119 -4.74 24.47 -4.94
N VAL A 120 -4.63 23.99 -6.17
CA VAL A 120 -3.46 23.19 -6.62
C VAL A 120 -2.17 24.01 -6.54
N LEU A 121 -2.20 25.27 -6.97
CA LEU A 121 -1.05 26.18 -6.90
C LEU A 121 -0.64 26.48 -5.45
N LEU A 122 -1.62 26.69 -4.56
CA LEU A 122 -1.36 26.86 -3.12
C LEU A 122 -0.62 25.66 -2.54
N TRP A 123 -1.09 24.46 -2.86
CA TRP A 123 -0.49 23.22 -2.36
C TRP A 123 0.92 23.01 -2.92
N MET A 124 1.13 23.23 -4.22
CA MET A 124 2.46 23.18 -4.83
C MET A 124 3.42 24.20 -4.19
N ALA A 125 2.94 25.39 -3.85
CA ALA A 125 3.74 26.37 -3.12
C ALA A 125 4.11 25.87 -1.71
N SER A 126 3.24 25.14 -1.01
CA SER A 126 3.56 24.52 0.27
C SER A 126 4.70 23.50 0.17
N TYR A 127 4.70 22.71 -0.91
CA TYR A 127 5.75 21.74 -1.18
C TYR A 127 7.07 22.42 -1.56
N ARG A 128 6.99 23.47 -2.37
CA ARG A 128 8.15 24.29 -2.75
C ARG A 128 8.89 24.87 -1.54
N ARG A 129 8.17 25.25 -0.48
CA ARG A 129 8.76 25.85 0.74
C ARG A 129 9.53 24.87 1.61
N ILE A 130 9.17 23.60 1.62
CA ILE A 130 9.91 22.57 2.38
C ILE A 130 11.03 21.94 1.55
N SER A 131 11.05 22.21 0.25
CA SER A 131 12.05 21.69 -0.68
C SER A 131 13.26 22.62 -0.71
N THR A 132 14.45 22.03 -0.73
CA THR A 132 15.73 22.73 -0.79
C THR A 132 16.39 22.52 -2.16
N GLU A 133 17.25 23.46 -2.55
CA GLU A 133 18.12 23.24 -3.70
C GLU A 133 19.10 22.11 -3.39
N VAL A 134 19.23 21.17 -4.32
CA VAL A 134 20.12 20.02 -4.16
C VAL A 134 21.56 20.46 -4.43
N SER A 135 22.39 20.47 -3.38
CA SER A 135 23.82 20.77 -3.51
C SER A 135 24.57 19.68 -4.28
N ASP A 136 25.71 20.02 -4.89
CA ASP A 136 26.52 19.04 -5.61
C ASP A 136 27.08 17.94 -4.70
N GLU A 137 27.31 18.24 -3.41
CA GLU A 137 27.66 17.25 -2.40
C GLU A 137 26.54 16.22 -2.21
N VAL A 138 25.28 16.67 -2.14
CA VAL A 138 24.12 15.77 -2.04
C VAL A 138 23.96 14.95 -3.31
N LYS A 139 24.13 15.56 -4.50
CA LYS A 139 24.09 14.81 -5.78
C LYS A 139 25.13 13.70 -5.82
N LEU A 140 26.36 13.99 -5.38
CA LEU A 140 27.45 13.02 -5.32
C LEU A 140 27.20 11.92 -4.27
N ALA A 141 26.67 12.28 -3.10
CA ALA A 141 26.34 11.32 -2.05
C ALA A 141 25.20 10.37 -2.47
N CYS A 142 24.29 10.84 -3.31
CA CYS A 142 23.17 10.06 -3.86
C CYS A 142 23.47 9.43 -5.23
N ASP A 143 24.69 9.54 -5.75
CA ASP A 143 25.04 8.97 -7.03
C ASP A 143 25.14 7.43 -6.93
N ILE A 144 24.18 6.79 -7.59
CA ILE A 144 24.08 5.34 -7.74
C ILE A 144 24.06 4.93 -9.22
N SER A 145 24.48 5.82 -10.13
CA SER A 145 24.47 5.59 -11.58
C SER A 145 25.20 4.29 -11.99
N ASP A 146 26.20 3.88 -11.19
CA ASP A 146 26.92 2.62 -11.32
C ASP A 146 26.05 1.36 -11.11
N THR A 147 24.83 1.51 -10.57
CA THR A 147 23.86 0.42 -10.37
C THR A 147 22.84 0.29 -11.50
N GLY A 148 22.92 1.17 -12.50
CA GLY A 148 22.01 1.21 -13.63
C GLY A 148 21.14 2.47 -13.68
N PRO A 149 20.30 2.59 -14.71
CA PRO A 149 19.45 3.76 -14.91
C PRO A 149 18.29 3.75 -13.91
N SER A 150 18.40 4.50 -12.83
CA SER A 150 17.24 4.81 -11.99
C SER A 150 17.34 6.21 -11.42
N ASN A 151 17.14 7.21 -12.29
CA ASN A 151 17.09 8.62 -11.92
C ASN A 151 16.16 8.87 -10.72
N ASN A 152 15.04 8.14 -10.66
CA ASN A 152 14.04 8.23 -9.58
C ASN A 152 14.64 7.98 -8.18
N GLN A 153 15.55 7.01 -8.05
CA GLN A 153 16.15 6.66 -6.76
C GLN A 153 17.13 7.74 -6.29
N GLN A 154 17.90 8.28 -7.23
CA GLN A 154 18.81 9.38 -6.97
C GLN A 154 18.04 10.63 -6.54
N GLU A 155 16.94 10.96 -7.22
CA GLU A 155 16.05 12.08 -6.88
C GLU A 155 15.45 11.93 -5.49
N VAL A 156 14.89 10.75 -5.16
CA VAL A 156 14.35 10.49 -3.82
C VAL A 156 15.45 10.60 -2.76
N CYS A 157 16.64 10.04 -3.00
CA CYS A 157 17.76 10.19 -2.07
C CYS A 157 18.09 11.66 -1.83
N GLN A 158 18.16 12.47 -2.89
CA GLN A 158 18.50 13.89 -2.81
C GLN A 158 17.49 14.67 -1.97
N VAL A 159 16.19 14.43 -2.16
CA VAL A 159 15.14 15.07 -1.35
C VAL A 159 15.26 14.63 0.10
N LEU A 160 15.41 13.33 0.35
CA LEU A 160 15.43 12.78 1.70
C LEU A 160 16.64 13.20 2.53
N VAL A 161 17.75 13.66 1.93
CA VAL A 161 18.89 14.21 2.72
C VAL A 161 18.45 15.35 3.63
N SER A 162 17.50 16.19 3.21
CA SER A 162 16.98 17.30 4.03
C SER A 162 16.08 16.84 5.19
N PHE A 163 15.73 15.56 5.23
CA PHE A 163 14.81 14.95 6.18
C PHE A 163 15.45 13.77 6.93
N ASP A 164 16.76 13.85 7.21
CA ASP A 164 17.53 12.78 7.88
C ASP A 164 17.37 11.41 7.19
N ARG A 165 17.21 11.45 5.86
CA ARG A 165 16.99 10.30 4.99
C ARG A 165 15.75 9.47 5.36
N ASP A 166 14.80 10.06 6.07
CA ASP A 166 13.60 9.42 6.61
C ASP A 166 12.38 9.75 5.73
N TRP A 167 11.88 8.72 5.05
CA TRP A 167 10.73 8.85 4.16
C TRP A 167 9.46 9.30 4.88
N ALA A 168 9.16 8.73 6.05
CA ALA A 168 7.95 9.09 6.79
C ALA A 168 8.03 10.51 7.36
N THR A 169 9.22 10.96 7.77
CA THR A 169 9.45 12.36 8.16
C THR A 169 9.21 13.31 6.99
N PHE A 170 9.70 12.98 5.79
CA PHE A 170 9.41 13.76 4.58
C PHE A 170 7.90 13.88 4.33
N ILE A 171 7.17 12.76 4.33
CA ILE A 171 5.70 12.75 4.14
C ILE A 171 5.00 13.57 5.23
N GLN A 172 5.43 13.47 6.49
CA GLN A 172 4.88 14.28 7.57
C GLN A 172 5.08 15.78 7.34
N GLN A 173 6.27 16.22 6.94
CA GLN A 173 6.52 17.64 6.66
C GLN A 173 5.75 18.13 5.43
N MET A 174 5.65 17.30 4.38
CA MET A 174 4.87 17.59 3.18
C MET A 174 3.40 17.83 3.52
N LEU A 175 2.76 16.87 4.19
CA LEU A 175 1.35 16.97 4.56
C LEU A 175 1.11 18.09 5.57
N LYS A 176 2.01 18.30 6.53
CA LYS A 176 1.90 19.40 7.51
C LYS A 176 1.98 20.78 6.85
N SER A 177 2.92 20.97 5.93
CA SER A 177 3.09 22.24 5.21
C SER A 177 1.86 22.56 4.37
N ALA A 178 1.37 21.57 3.62
CA ALA A 178 0.15 21.69 2.82
C ALA A 178 -1.07 21.99 3.70
N SER A 179 -1.27 21.20 4.75
CA SER A 179 -2.46 21.34 5.59
C SER A 179 -2.50 22.64 6.37
N THR A 180 -1.35 23.18 6.75
CA THR A 180 -1.27 24.52 7.34
C THR A 180 -1.75 25.58 6.36
N ASP A 181 -1.37 25.50 5.09
CA ASP A 181 -1.72 26.50 4.07
C ASP A 181 -3.20 26.52 3.72
N TYR A 182 -3.83 25.34 3.63
CA TYR A 182 -5.27 25.26 3.43
C TYR A 182 -6.08 25.33 4.74
N ASN A 183 -5.45 25.72 5.85
CA ASN A 183 -6.07 26.03 7.14
C ASN A 183 -6.60 24.81 7.96
N ASP A 184 -5.89 23.68 7.90
CA ASP A 184 -6.09 22.48 8.74
C ASP A 184 -4.75 22.04 9.39
N PRO A 185 -4.15 22.85 10.28
CA PRO A 185 -2.85 22.54 10.88
C PRO A 185 -2.84 21.30 11.79
N GLY A 186 -4.01 20.84 12.24
CA GLY A 186 -4.17 19.63 13.06
C GLY A 186 -4.35 18.35 12.26
N PHE A 187 -4.30 18.42 10.92
CA PHE A 187 -4.51 17.27 10.05
C PHE A 187 -3.56 16.12 10.35
N VAL A 188 -2.24 16.39 10.42
CA VAL A 188 -1.22 15.33 10.52
C VAL A 188 -1.30 14.49 11.80
N ASP A 189 -1.85 15.06 12.88
CA ASP A 189 -2.01 14.38 14.17
C ASP A 189 -3.38 13.70 14.31
N ARG A 190 -4.26 13.84 13.31
CA ARG A 190 -5.61 13.26 13.31
C ARG A 190 -5.52 11.73 13.21
N MET A 191 -6.30 11.01 14.01
CA MET A 191 -6.36 9.55 13.93
C MET A 191 -7.12 9.12 12.68
N ALA A 192 -6.58 8.14 11.96
CA ALA A 192 -7.15 7.57 10.73
C ALA A 192 -8.23 6.52 11.03
N ASN A 193 -9.21 6.87 11.87
CA ASN A 193 -10.30 5.99 12.28
C ASN A 193 -11.65 6.44 11.70
N SER A 194 -12.73 5.72 11.98
CA SER A 194 -14.04 6.02 11.40
C SER A 194 -14.65 7.33 11.93
N GLU A 195 -14.37 7.67 13.20
CA GLU A 195 -14.89 8.85 13.89
C GLU A 195 -14.35 10.17 13.35
N ASN A 196 -13.13 10.16 12.80
CA ASN A 196 -12.48 11.36 12.27
C ASN A 196 -12.68 11.60 10.77
N ARG A 197 -13.32 10.68 10.04
CA ARG A 197 -13.69 10.92 8.62
C ARG A 197 -14.61 12.12 8.48
N ILE A 198 -14.49 12.88 7.40
CA ILE A 198 -15.39 14.00 7.08
C ILE A 198 -16.81 13.51 6.82
N LYS A 199 -17.79 14.40 6.98
CA LYS A 199 -19.22 14.05 6.87
C LYS A 199 -19.59 13.35 5.54
N PRO A 200 -19.20 13.85 4.35
CA PRO A 200 -19.57 13.21 3.07
C PRO A 200 -19.10 11.75 2.94
N LEU A 201 -17.99 11.41 3.58
CA LEU A 201 -17.30 10.13 3.43
C LEU A 201 -17.49 9.22 4.66
N LYS A 202 -18.44 9.54 5.55
CA LYS A 202 -18.73 8.72 6.73
C LYS A 202 -19.20 7.31 6.42
N GLN A 203 -19.79 7.08 5.24
CA GLN A 203 -20.33 5.78 4.84
C GLN A 203 -19.52 5.11 3.72
N THR A 204 -18.47 5.77 3.25
CA THR A 204 -17.57 5.24 2.22
C THR A 204 -16.36 4.61 2.91
N ASP A 205 -16.14 3.32 2.75
CA ASP A 205 -14.97 2.66 3.34
C ASP A 205 -13.68 3.15 2.67
N LEU A 206 -12.60 3.32 3.44
CA LEU A 206 -11.28 3.70 2.94
C LEU A 206 -10.34 2.51 3.02
N LEU A 207 -9.63 2.20 1.93
CA LEU A 207 -8.63 1.14 1.87
C LEU A 207 -7.31 1.68 1.33
N VAL A 208 -6.29 1.81 2.17
CA VAL A 208 -4.96 2.27 1.76
C VAL A 208 -4.00 1.08 1.68
N GLN A 209 -3.61 0.71 0.47
CA GLN A 209 -2.78 -0.45 0.18
C GLN A 209 -1.29 -0.16 0.44
N ALA A 210 -0.62 -1.09 1.13
CA ALA A 210 0.81 -1.09 1.36
C ALA A 210 1.38 -2.51 1.14
N ALA A 211 2.70 -2.63 1.11
CA ALA A 211 3.40 -3.89 0.99
C ALA A 211 4.14 -4.21 2.29
N LEU A 212 3.74 -5.28 2.96
CA LEU A 212 4.38 -5.76 4.18
C LEU A 212 5.53 -6.71 3.83
N MET A 213 6.74 -6.40 4.26
CA MET A 213 7.92 -7.19 3.93
C MET A 213 7.97 -8.48 4.74
N PRO A 214 8.20 -9.64 4.09
CA PRO A 214 8.20 -10.93 4.77
C PRO A 214 9.41 -11.10 5.67
N SER A 215 10.50 -10.39 5.38
CA SER A 215 11.73 -10.41 6.16
C SER A 215 12.24 -8.99 6.33
N SER A 216 12.60 -8.66 7.56
CA SER A 216 13.17 -7.37 7.94
C SER A 216 14.53 -7.54 8.62
N ILE A 217 15.40 -6.54 8.61
CA ILE A 217 16.64 -6.52 9.42
C ILE A 217 16.49 -5.52 10.56
N MET A 218 16.87 -5.96 11.75
CA MET A 218 17.18 -5.11 12.89
C MET A 218 18.69 -4.97 13.00
N ARG A 219 19.20 -3.77 12.74
CA ARG A 219 20.62 -3.46 12.98
C ARG A 219 20.84 -3.27 14.47
N GLU A 220 21.87 -3.92 14.99
CA GLU A 220 22.36 -3.63 16.33
C GLU A 220 23.20 -2.35 16.29
N LYS A 221 23.04 -1.48 17.30
CA LYS A 221 23.68 -0.15 17.34
C LYS A 221 25.22 -0.20 17.40
N ASP A 222 25.81 -1.33 17.77
CA ASP A 222 27.20 -1.41 18.23
C ASP A 222 28.15 -2.15 17.28
N ASN A 223 27.86 -2.24 15.97
CA ASN A 223 28.76 -2.90 15.00
C ASN A 223 29.15 -4.34 15.43
N THR A 224 28.22 -5.05 16.06
CA THR A 224 28.40 -6.46 16.41
C THR A 224 28.57 -7.29 15.14
N ALA A 225 29.17 -8.47 15.26
CA ALA A 225 29.45 -9.35 14.12
C ALA A 225 28.19 -9.89 13.40
N SER A 226 26.99 -9.58 13.89
CA SER A 226 25.71 -10.07 13.37
C SER A 226 24.60 -9.04 13.52
N SER A 227 23.71 -8.95 12.54
CA SER A 227 22.40 -8.31 12.70
C SER A 227 21.34 -9.36 13.01
N THR A 228 20.13 -8.95 13.36
CA THR A 228 19.00 -9.88 13.55
C THR A 228 18.01 -9.72 12.41
N ALA A 229 17.70 -10.80 11.70
CA ALA A 229 16.58 -10.83 10.77
C ALA A 229 15.28 -11.14 11.52
N VAL A 230 14.17 -10.52 11.11
CA VAL A 230 12.81 -10.78 11.58
C VAL A 230 12.01 -11.30 10.40
N TYR A 231 11.44 -12.50 10.52
CA TYR A 231 10.63 -13.16 9.50
C TYR A 231 9.16 -13.16 9.92
N LEU A 232 8.28 -12.93 8.96
CA LEU A 232 6.84 -13.09 9.12
C LEU A 232 6.43 -14.50 8.75
N GLY A 233 5.52 -15.06 9.53
CA GLY A 233 5.03 -16.40 9.28
C GLY A 233 3.87 -16.80 10.18
N TYR A 234 3.60 -18.09 10.19
CA TYR A 234 2.57 -18.71 11.01
C TYR A 234 2.95 -20.16 11.34
N LYS A 235 2.27 -20.75 12.33
CA LYS A 235 2.36 -22.19 12.61
C LYS A 235 1.09 -22.86 12.11
N ASP A 236 1.24 -23.87 11.26
CA ASP A 236 0.14 -24.77 10.90
C ASP A 236 0.41 -26.13 11.50
N LYS A 237 -0.41 -26.52 12.48
CA LYS A 237 -0.16 -27.68 13.36
C LYS A 237 1.21 -27.54 14.05
N ALA A 238 2.20 -28.32 13.61
CA ALA A 238 3.57 -28.31 14.11
C ALA A 238 4.58 -27.70 13.12
N ALA A 239 4.18 -27.43 11.88
CA ALA A 239 5.05 -26.87 10.86
C ALA A 239 5.09 -25.34 11.00
N LEU A 240 6.30 -24.79 11.05
CA LEU A 240 6.54 -23.35 10.98
C LEU A 240 6.63 -22.95 9.51
N ASN A 241 5.79 -22.03 9.07
CA ASN A 241 5.75 -21.54 7.70
C ASN A 241 6.13 -20.06 7.69
N LEU A 242 7.23 -19.71 7.03
CA LEU A 242 7.70 -18.33 6.90
C LEU A 242 7.46 -17.82 5.48
N PHE A 243 6.87 -16.64 5.33
CA PHE A 243 6.59 -16.08 4.01
C PHE A 243 7.87 -15.70 3.27
N THR A 244 7.85 -15.82 1.95
CA THR A 244 9.04 -15.58 1.08
C THR A 244 8.86 -14.38 0.13
N VAL A 245 7.67 -13.78 0.10
CA VAL A 245 7.33 -12.61 -0.73
C VAL A 245 6.61 -11.53 0.07
N ALA A 246 6.56 -10.33 -0.50
CA ALA A 246 5.78 -9.23 0.04
C ALA A 246 4.30 -9.60 0.18
N LEU A 247 3.70 -9.26 1.33
CA LEU A 247 2.29 -9.49 1.61
C LEU A 247 1.50 -8.21 1.35
N SER A 248 0.29 -8.37 0.81
CA SER A 248 -0.69 -7.28 0.82
C SER A 248 -1.01 -6.90 2.25
N ALA A 249 -0.87 -5.62 2.60
CA ALA A 249 -1.33 -5.06 3.86
C ALA A 249 -2.10 -3.77 3.58
N ALA A 250 -3.40 -3.74 3.86
CA ALA A 250 -4.24 -2.58 3.64
C ALA A 250 -4.74 -2.02 4.96
N TRP A 251 -4.62 -0.71 5.14
CA TRP A 251 -5.32 0.00 6.21
C TRP A 251 -6.77 0.20 5.80
N VAL A 252 -7.70 -0.49 6.47
CA VAL A 252 -9.12 -0.50 6.12
C VAL A 252 -9.92 0.22 7.20
N VAL A 253 -10.61 1.30 6.81
CA VAL A 253 -11.49 2.08 7.69
C VAL A 253 -12.93 1.91 7.24
N GLN A 254 -13.73 1.29 8.10
CA GLN A 254 -15.17 1.06 7.90
C GLN A 254 -16.00 2.03 8.75
N ASP A 255 -17.31 1.83 8.84
CA ASP A 255 -18.22 2.64 9.67
C ASP A 255 -17.80 2.74 11.15
N LYS A 256 -17.28 1.65 11.73
CA LYS A 256 -17.04 1.54 13.18
C LYS A 256 -15.68 0.98 13.55
N THR A 257 -14.88 0.60 12.57
CA THR A 257 -13.61 -0.09 12.78
C THR A 257 -12.58 0.51 11.86
N ALA A 258 -11.34 0.50 12.32
CA ALA A 258 -10.18 0.68 11.47
C ALA A 258 -9.20 -0.44 11.83
N ASP A 259 -8.63 -1.14 10.85
CA ASP A 259 -7.64 -2.18 11.12
C ASP A 259 -6.79 -2.47 9.88
N PHE A 260 -5.68 -3.17 10.09
CA PHE A 260 -4.89 -3.74 9.01
C PHE A 260 -5.46 -5.06 8.55
N TRP A 261 -5.70 -5.15 7.25
CA TRP A 261 -6.06 -6.39 6.57
C TRP A 261 -4.87 -6.94 5.80
N TYR A 262 -4.66 -8.24 5.89
CA TYR A 262 -3.55 -8.92 5.22
C TYR A 262 -4.09 -9.86 4.16
N GLY A 263 -3.52 -9.77 2.96
CA GLY A 263 -3.87 -10.69 1.88
C GLY A 263 -3.18 -12.04 2.04
N THR A 264 -3.64 -12.87 2.99
CA THR A 264 -2.93 -14.10 3.35
C THR A 264 -3.63 -15.41 3.02
N SER A 265 -4.90 -15.45 2.58
CA SER A 265 -5.81 -16.62 2.30
C SER A 265 -5.91 -17.70 3.36
N ASP A 266 -4.79 -18.01 3.99
CA ASP A 266 -4.44 -19.30 4.52
C ASP A 266 -4.82 -19.36 6.00
N LYS A 267 -5.12 -18.22 6.66
CA LYS A 267 -5.29 -18.15 8.12
C LYS A 267 -6.20 -17.02 8.63
N THR A 268 -6.88 -17.31 9.73
CA THR A 268 -7.58 -16.37 10.62
C THR A 268 -6.72 -15.93 11.81
N ASP A 269 -5.55 -16.53 12.00
CA ASP A 269 -4.68 -16.29 13.15
C ASP A 269 -3.78 -15.08 12.92
N ALA A 270 -3.43 -14.39 14.01
CA ALA A 270 -2.52 -13.26 13.96
C ALA A 270 -1.13 -13.70 13.46
N LEU A 271 -0.55 -12.88 12.58
CA LEU A 271 0.80 -13.07 12.05
C LEU A 271 1.81 -13.20 13.18
N LYS A 272 2.76 -14.13 13.02
CA LYS A 272 3.86 -14.36 13.95
C LYS A 272 5.15 -13.80 13.38
N THR A 273 6.06 -13.49 14.30
CA THR A 273 7.41 -13.03 14.02
C THR A 273 8.40 -14.07 14.51
N TYR A 274 9.48 -14.25 13.76
CA TYR A 274 10.56 -15.17 14.09
C TYR A 274 11.88 -14.45 13.88
N THR A 275 12.84 -14.63 14.79
CA THR A 275 14.13 -13.96 14.68
C THR A 275 15.24 -14.95 14.40
N ALA A 276 16.20 -14.56 13.58
CA ALA A 276 17.43 -15.34 13.38
C ALA A 276 18.63 -14.42 13.18
N PRO A 277 19.85 -14.84 13.55
CA PRO A 277 21.05 -14.10 13.20
C PRO A 277 21.19 -13.96 11.67
N THR A 278 21.57 -12.78 11.21
CA THR A 278 21.88 -12.53 9.79
C THR A 278 23.23 -11.83 9.64
N PRO A 279 24.01 -12.12 8.58
CA PRO A 279 25.30 -11.47 8.35
C PRO A 279 25.18 -9.96 8.16
N VAL A 280 26.16 -9.24 8.74
CA VAL A 280 26.32 -7.79 8.54
C VAL A 280 26.88 -7.44 7.16
N ASP A 281 27.43 -8.41 6.45
CA ASP A 281 28.00 -8.24 5.12
C ASP A 281 27.09 -8.82 4.04
N PHE A 282 26.92 -8.06 2.96
CA PHE A 282 26.21 -8.52 1.78
C PHE A 282 27.04 -9.55 0.98
N SER A 283 26.41 -10.68 0.64
CA SER A 283 26.88 -11.60 -0.39
C SER A 283 25.69 -12.17 -1.14
N TRP A 284 25.87 -12.42 -2.44
CA TRP A 284 24.87 -13.11 -3.26
C TRP A 284 24.64 -14.55 -2.79
N GLU A 285 25.61 -15.17 -2.14
CA GLU A 285 25.46 -16.50 -1.52
C GLU A 285 24.64 -16.44 -0.22
N THR A 286 24.57 -15.28 0.43
CA THR A 286 23.70 -15.09 1.61
C THR A 286 22.23 -15.01 1.24
N PHE A 287 21.91 -14.78 -0.05
CA PHE A 287 20.54 -14.69 -0.56
C PHE A 287 19.69 -15.92 -0.18
N GLU A 288 20.26 -17.12 -0.32
CA GLU A 288 19.60 -18.37 0.08
C GLU A 288 19.26 -18.39 1.58
N LYS A 289 20.08 -17.74 2.41
CA LYS A 289 19.89 -17.69 3.88
C LYS A 289 18.78 -16.74 4.33
N PHE A 290 18.29 -15.88 3.45
CA PHE A 290 17.09 -15.07 3.68
C PHE A 290 15.82 -15.76 3.18
N PHE A 291 15.95 -16.95 2.58
CA PHE A 291 14.84 -17.78 2.12
C PHE A 291 13.86 -17.02 1.21
N LEU A 292 14.44 -16.17 0.35
CA LEU A 292 13.70 -15.33 -0.58
C LEU A 292 13.17 -16.16 -1.73
N PHE A 293 12.03 -15.74 -2.30
CA PHE A 293 11.46 -16.39 -3.48
C PHE A 293 12.51 -16.62 -4.59
N PRO A 294 12.51 -17.80 -5.23
CA PRO A 294 11.54 -18.90 -5.10
C PRO A 294 11.61 -19.71 -3.80
N GLY A 295 12.49 -19.39 -2.86
CA GLY A 295 12.78 -20.26 -1.73
C GLY A 295 13.34 -21.59 -2.25
N LYS A 296 13.16 -22.67 -1.48
CA LYS A 296 13.38 -24.02 -1.97
C LYS A 296 12.16 -24.40 -2.83
N ASP A 297 12.38 -24.64 -4.12
CA ASP A 297 11.39 -25.16 -5.09
C ASP A 297 10.25 -24.22 -5.54
N GLY A 298 10.28 -22.91 -5.25
CA GLY A 298 9.19 -21.99 -5.65
C GLY A 298 8.13 -21.72 -4.60
N ALA A 299 8.34 -22.18 -3.35
CA ALA A 299 7.31 -22.23 -2.33
C ALA A 299 6.98 -20.85 -1.68
N LEU A 300 5.69 -20.71 -1.34
CA LEU A 300 5.10 -19.56 -0.63
C LEU A 300 5.58 -19.37 0.78
N THR A 301 5.83 -20.50 1.39
CA THR A 301 6.43 -20.58 2.69
C THR A 301 7.53 -21.60 2.68
N ILE A 302 8.57 -21.32 3.44
CA ILE A 302 9.61 -22.29 3.77
C ILE A 302 9.37 -22.82 5.19
N ASP A 303 9.84 -24.06 5.42
CA ASP A 303 9.83 -24.66 6.75
C ASP A 303 10.81 -23.87 7.62
N GLY A 304 10.31 -23.23 8.68
CA GLY A 304 11.17 -22.44 9.54
C GLY A 304 12.15 -23.25 10.38
N SER A 305 12.11 -24.59 10.35
CA SER A 305 13.21 -25.44 10.84
C SER A 305 14.47 -25.37 9.97
N ASP A 306 14.35 -24.91 8.71
CA ASP A 306 15.49 -24.57 7.87
C ASP A 306 16.24 -23.32 8.39
N ILE A 307 15.58 -22.53 9.26
CA ILE A 307 16.20 -21.40 9.97
C ILE A 307 16.41 -21.78 11.43
N THR A 308 17.61 -21.55 11.97
CA THR A 308 17.80 -21.55 13.43
C THR A 308 17.15 -20.30 14.02
N SER A 309 15.82 -20.28 14.05
CA SER A 309 15.01 -19.14 14.45
C SER A 309 14.47 -19.30 15.87
N SER A 310 14.31 -18.17 16.57
CA SER A 310 13.58 -18.08 17.82
C SER A 310 12.21 -17.44 17.60
N ASP A 311 11.22 -17.84 18.40
CA ASP A 311 9.89 -17.24 18.39
C ASP A 311 9.99 -15.77 18.84
N GLY A 312 9.75 -14.84 17.92
CA GLY A 312 9.69 -13.41 18.21
C GLY A 312 8.39 -13.02 18.90
N GLY A 313 7.33 -13.82 18.72
CA GLY A 313 5.99 -13.60 19.25
C GLY A 313 4.99 -13.19 18.16
N THR A 314 3.90 -12.55 18.57
CA THR A 314 2.89 -12.03 17.63
C THR A 314 3.36 -10.69 17.06
N LEU A 315 3.14 -10.49 15.75
CA LEU A 315 3.34 -9.18 15.12
C LEU A 315 2.53 -8.13 15.87
N ARG A 316 3.20 -7.06 16.33
CA ARG A 316 2.50 -6.00 17.07
C ARG A 316 1.52 -5.26 16.17
N PRO A 317 0.38 -4.80 16.71
CA PRO A 317 -0.49 -3.89 15.98
C PRO A 317 0.31 -2.69 15.49
N PHE A 318 0.08 -2.31 14.23
CA PHE A 318 0.84 -1.24 13.61
C PHE A 318 0.54 0.06 14.34
N PHE A 319 1.57 0.85 14.61
CA PHE A 319 1.48 2.15 15.27
C PHE A 319 0.79 2.12 16.65
N GLY A 320 0.83 0.98 17.34
CA GLY A 320 0.12 0.81 18.60
C GLY A 320 -1.37 0.51 18.45
N GLY A 321 -1.83 0.19 17.24
CA GLY A 321 -3.19 -0.24 16.93
C GLY A 321 -4.10 0.88 16.43
N PRO A 322 -5.39 0.56 16.21
CA PRO A 322 -6.25 1.45 15.46
C PRO A 322 -6.53 2.83 16.06
N GLU A 323 -6.61 2.90 17.38
CA GLU A 323 -6.84 4.15 18.10
C GLU A 323 -5.61 5.06 18.17
N ASN A 324 -4.45 4.58 17.70
CA ASN A 324 -3.17 5.29 17.73
C ASN A 324 -2.58 5.52 16.34
N THR A 325 -3.27 5.07 15.28
CA THR A 325 -2.82 5.19 13.89
C THR A 325 -3.28 6.53 13.32
N SER A 326 -2.33 7.43 13.05
CA SER A 326 -2.56 8.74 12.45
C SER A 326 -2.70 8.70 10.93
N VAL A 327 -3.32 9.73 10.35
CA VAL A 327 -3.43 9.88 8.89
C VAL A 327 -2.07 9.93 8.20
N VAL A 328 -1.06 10.54 8.85
CA VAL A 328 0.30 10.61 8.29
C VAL A 328 0.99 9.26 8.27
N GLN A 329 0.78 8.41 9.30
CA GLN A 329 1.29 7.04 9.31
C GLN A 329 0.73 6.22 8.15
N VAL A 330 -0.58 6.32 7.90
CA VAL A 330 -1.25 5.64 6.79
C VAL A 330 -0.74 6.13 5.43
N ALA A 331 -0.63 7.45 5.24
CA ALA A 331 -0.10 8.03 4.01
C ALA A 331 1.35 7.61 3.74
N ALA A 332 2.19 7.57 4.79
CA ALA A 332 3.61 7.29 4.65
C ALA A 332 3.87 5.85 4.18
N ILE A 333 3.20 4.85 4.79
CA ILE A 333 3.46 3.43 4.50
C ILE A 333 3.13 3.04 3.06
N SER A 334 2.07 3.62 2.51
CA SER A 334 1.58 3.25 1.19
C SER A 334 2.47 3.77 0.07
N SER A 335 3.36 4.73 0.35
CA SER A 335 4.13 5.46 -0.67
C SER A 335 5.65 5.29 -0.61
N ALA A 336 6.16 4.41 0.25
CA ALA A 336 7.59 4.18 0.44
C ALA A 336 8.23 3.38 -0.72
N ALA A 337 8.22 3.91 -1.95
CA ALA A 337 8.54 3.16 -3.17
C ALA A 337 10.00 2.70 -3.22
N THR A 338 10.90 3.56 -2.73
CA THR A 338 12.33 3.25 -2.55
C THR A 338 12.59 2.39 -1.31
N GLY A 339 11.58 2.06 -0.52
CA GLY A 339 11.69 1.14 0.61
C GLY A 339 12.12 -0.27 0.19
N SER A 340 11.91 -0.65 -1.07
CA SER A 340 12.49 -1.85 -1.67
C SER A 340 14.02 -1.84 -1.70
N GLN A 341 14.65 -0.66 -1.67
CA GLN A 341 16.10 -0.49 -1.62
C GLN A 341 16.62 -0.24 -0.20
N SER A 342 15.73 -0.21 0.80
CA SER A 342 16.19 -0.25 2.18
C SER A 342 16.76 -1.65 2.45
N PRO A 343 18.01 -1.77 2.92
CA PRO A 343 18.54 -3.06 3.35
C PRO A 343 17.78 -3.61 4.57
N LEU A 344 17.01 -2.78 5.28
CA LEU A 344 16.10 -3.27 6.32
C LEU A 344 14.94 -4.10 5.73
N SER A 345 14.57 -3.88 4.46
CA SER A 345 13.61 -4.70 3.71
C SER A 345 14.33 -5.82 2.95
N ALA A 346 15.00 -6.71 3.68
CA ALA A 346 15.99 -7.65 3.11
C ALA A 346 15.51 -8.38 1.85
N ALA A 347 14.27 -8.88 1.84
CA ALA A 347 13.70 -9.58 0.70
C ALA A 347 13.64 -8.73 -0.57
N ALA A 348 12.99 -7.57 -0.47
CA ALA A 348 12.85 -6.65 -1.58
C ALA A 348 14.21 -6.11 -2.04
N PHE A 349 15.11 -5.79 -1.11
CA PHE A 349 16.45 -5.30 -1.42
C PHE A 349 17.21 -6.30 -2.28
N HIS A 350 17.30 -7.54 -1.81
CA HIS A 350 18.06 -8.56 -2.50
C HIS A 350 17.44 -8.91 -3.86
N GLN A 351 16.11 -9.00 -3.95
CA GLN A 351 15.44 -9.31 -5.22
C GLN A 351 15.60 -8.19 -6.26
N ASP A 352 15.40 -6.92 -5.87
CA ASP A 352 15.59 -5.77 -6.76
C ASP A 352 17.01 -5.74 -7.33
N PHE A 353 18.02 -5.81 -6.45
CA PHE A 353 19.40 -5.77 -6.88
C PHE A 353 19.85 -7.04 -7.63
N SER A 354 19.24 -8.20 -7.39
CA SER A 354 19.54 -9.43 -8.16
C SER A 354 19.11 -9.32 -9.63
N LYS A 355 17.92 -8.75 -9.90
CA LYS A 355 17.45 -8.48 -11.27
C LYS A 355 18.39 -7.49 -11.97
N LYS A 356 18.75 -6.41 -11.28
CA LYS A 356 19.68 -5.40 -11.79
C LYS A 356 21.05 -6.04 -12.10
N TYR A 357 21.57 -6.87 -11.19
CA TYR A 357 22.83 -7.59 -11.39
C TYR A 357 22.80 -8.50 -12.62
N TYR A 358 21.70 -9.25 -12.83
CA TYR A 358 21.54 -10.14 -13.99
C TYR A 358 21.58 -9.38 -15.33
N LYS A 359 21.14 -8.12 -15.35
CA LYS A 359 21.20 -7.24 -16.54
C LYS A 359 22.60 -6.66 -16.81
N VAL A 360 23.57 -6.83 -15.91
CA VAL A 360 24.94 -6.32 -16.09
C VAL A 360 25.80 -7.34 -16.82
N GLU A 361 25.98 -7.17 -18.13
CA GLU A 361 26.74 -8.12 -18.97
C GLU A 361 28.26 -8.04 -18.77
N GLU A 362 28.81 -6.84 -18.52
CA GLU A 362 30.25 -6.64 -18.43
C GLU A 362 30.80 -6.96 -17.02
N LYS A 363 31.76 -7.89 -16.94
CA LYS A 363 32.42 -8.28 -15.67
C LYS A 363 32.99 -7.11 -14.88
N LYS A 364 33.54 -6.08 -15.54
CA LYS A 364 34.05 -4.87 -14.86
C LYS A 364 32.92 -4.10 -14.17
N LYS A 365 31.78 -3.93 -14.86
CA LYS A 365 30.58 -3.29 -14.31
C LYS A 365 29.99 -4.13 -13.17
N GLN A 366 30.01 -5.46 -13.26
CA GLN A 366 29.59 -6.34 -12.15
C GLN A 366 30.44 -6.16 -10.88
N ILE A 367 31.76 -5.99 -11.01
CA ILE A 367 32.64 -5.72 -9.85
C ILE A 367 32.27 -4.39 -9.18
N LEU A 368 32.02 -3.35 -9.98
CA LEU A 368 31.62 -2.04 -9.48
C LEU A 368 30.24 -2.11 -8.82
N PHE A 369 29.26 -2.72 -9.49
CA PHE A 369 27.92 -3.00 -8.98
C PHE A 369 27.99 -3.68 -7.61
N ASN A 370 28.77 -4.76 -7.48
CA ASN A 370 28.95 -5.47 -6.22
C ASN A 370 29.52 -4.59 -5.11
N LYS A 371 30.45 -3.68 -5.42
CA LYS A 371 30.98 -2.72 -4.43
C LYS A 371 29.90 -1.74 -3.99
N VAL A 372 29.10 -1.23 -4.91
CA VAL A 372 28.02 -0.28 -4.60
C VAL A 372 26.93 -0.94 -3.77
N VAL A 373 26.44 -2.13 -4.16
CA VAL A 373 25.43 -2.86 -3.38
C VAL A 373 25.92 -3.20 -1.97
N LYS A 374 27.19 -3.64 -1.83
CA LYS A 374 27.80 -3.86 -0.51
C LYS A 374 27.86 -2.58 0.33
N ARG A 375 28.17 -1.44 -0.28
CA ARG A 375 28.17 -0.13 0.40
C ARG A 375 26.76 0.24 0.85
N LEU A 376 25.76 0.10 -0.02
CA LEU A 376 24.36 0.40 0.29
C LEU A 376 23.85 -0.50 1.43
N TYR A 377 24.11 -1.81 1.37
CA TYR A 377 23.69 -2.75 2.40
C TYR A 377 24.27 -2.44 3.79
N LYS A 378 25.50 -1.91 3.86
CA LYS A 378 26.13 -1.52 5.13
C LYS A 378 25.73 -0.12 5.60
N SER A 379 25.27 0.74 4.69
CA SER A 379 24.94 2.11 5.03
C SER A 379 23.60 2.17 5.76
N THR A 380 23.54 2.97 6.81
CA THR A 380 22.29 3.34 7.49
C THR A 380 21.52 4.42 6.73
N ASP A 381 22.11 5.02 5.69
CA ASP A 381 21.51 6.12 4.93
C ASP A 381 20.21 5.74 4.22
N SER A 382 20.03 4.47 3.86
CA SER A 382 18.84 3.98 3.15
C SER A 382 17.89 3.18 4.06
N ASP A 383 18.25 3.01 5.34
CA ASP A 383 17.47 2.18 6.26
C ASP A 383 16.03 2.69 6.39
N LYS A 384 15.88 4.02 6.50
CA LYS A 384 14.60 4.72 6.70
C LYS A 384 13.84 5.01 5.40
N TYR A 385 14.23 4.39 4.28
CA TYR A 385 13.41 4.41 3.06
C TYR A 385 12.23 3.45 3.17
N ALA A 386 12.36 2.41 3.99
CA ALA A 386 11.25 1.58 4.43
C ALA A 386 10.74 2.08 5.78
N ILE A 387 9.47 1.82 6.05
CA ILE A 387 8.81 2.30 7.27
C ILE A 387 8.63 1.15 8.23
N CYS A 388 9.12 1.35 9.45
CA CYS A 388 8.81 0.42 10.53
C CYS A 388 7.32 0.47 10.87
N SER A 389 6.69 -0.70 11.08
CA SER A 389 5.29 -0.79 11.54
C SER A 389 5.03 -0.11 12.89
N GLN A 390 6.06 0.37 13.59
CA GLN A 390 5.97 1.09 14.86
C GLN A 390 6.47 2.55 14.77
N TRP A 391 6.70 3.05 13.55
CA TRP A 391 7.15 4.43 13.32
C TRP A 391 6.30 5.44 14.12
N PRO A 392 6.90 6.41 14.83
CA PRO A 392 8.31 6.84 14.75
C PRO A 392 9.30 6.00 15.57
N ASN A 393 8.86 4.94 16.23
CA ASN A 393 9.76 4.06 16.97
C ASN A 393 10.51 3.12 16.01
N PRO A 394 11.76 2.73 16.34
CA PRO A 394 12.49 1.74 15.58
C PRO A 394 11.83 0.36 15.68
N CYS A 395 12.09 -0.49 14.68
CA CYS A 395 11.60 -1.87 14.65
C CYS A 395 12.35 -2.74 15.65
N GLY A 396 11.58 -3.51 16.42
CA GLY A 396 12.00 -4.59 17.29
C GLY A 396 11.68 -5.97 16.69
N SER A 397 11.85 -7.00 17.50
CA SER A 397 11.70 -8.41 17.09
C SER A 397 10.28 -8.84 16.74
N GLN A 398 9.29 -7.99 17.06
CA GLN A 398 7.86 -8.23 16.82
C GLN A 398 7.27 -7.27 15.79
N ASP A 399 8.13 -6.61 15.01
CA ASP A 399 7.74 -5.61 14.03
C ASP A 399 8.19 -6.00 12.63
N ALA A 400 7.75 -5.24 11.64
CA ALA A 400 8.08 -5.48 10.25
C ALA A 400 8.30 -4.16 9.51
N GLN A 401 9.07 -4.24 8.42
CA GLN A 401 9.17 -3.16 7.46
C GLN A 401 7.98 -3.17 6.50
N ILE A 402 7.52 -1.97 6.18
CA ILE A 402 6.44 -1.70 5.23
C ILE A 402 7.01 -0.80 4.15
N VAL A 403 6.65 -1.10 2.91
CA VAL A 403 7.03 -0.32 1.73
C VAL A 403 5.79 -0.05 0.87
N ASP A 404 5.97 0.67 -0.23
CA ASP A 404 4.87 1.07 -1.11
C ASP A 404 4.06 -0.13 -1.62
N GLY A 405 2.74 0.04 -1.62
CA GLY A 405 1.79 -0.99 -2.06
C GLY A 405 1.87 -1.32 -3.54
N TYR A 406 2.52 -0.50 -4.39
CA TYR A 406 2.68 -0.81 -5.81
C TYR A 406 3.44 -2.11 -6.07
N LEU A 407 4.19 -2.59 -5.08
CA LEU A 407 4.86 -3.88 -5.15
C LEU A 407 3.91 -5.08 -5.07
N ILE A 408 2.63 -4.86 -4.74
CA ILE A 408 1.63 -5.90 -4.55
C ILE A 408 0.43 -5.69 -5.47
N ASP A 409 -0.20 -4.53 -5.37
CA ASP A 409 -1.46 -4.26 -6.05
C ASP A 409 -1.58 -2.76 -6.30
N ASN A 410 -1.52 -2.40 -7.57
CA ASN A 410 -1.66 -1.03 -8.06
C ASN A 410 -2.48 -1.13 -9.33
N PRO A 411 -3.77 -0.71 -9.38
CA PRO A 411 -4.51 0.25 -8.52
C PRO A 411 -5.14 -0.13 -7.17
N ALA A 412 -4.76 -1.21 -6.47
CA ALA A 412 -5.48 -1.64 -5.26
C ALA A 412 -6.93 -2.12 -5.57
N VAL A 413 -7.14 -2.78 -6.71
CA VAL A 413 -8.47 -3.26 -7.13
C VAL A 413 -8.85 -4.54 -6.40
N VAL A 414 -7.92 -5.49 -6.27
CA VAL A 414 -8.27 -6.81 -5.72
C VAL A 414 -8.67 -6.70 -4.25
N ILE A 415 -8.03 -5.81 -3.48
CA ILE A 415 -8.42 -5.58 -2.09
C ILE A 415 -9.77 -4.87 -1.96
N ASN A 416 -10.09 -3.94 -2.88
CA ASN A 416 -11.34 -3.18 -2.86
C ASN A 416 -12.54 -4.08 -3.20
N VAL A 417 -12.43 -4.86 -4.28
CA VAL A 417 -13.45 -5.84 -4.68
C VAL A 417 -13.59 -6.93 -3.63
N GLY A 418 -12.48 -7.47 -3.11
CA GLY A 418 -12.49 -8.47 -2.05
C GLY A 418 -13.19 -7.98 -0.79
N HIS A 419 -12.87 -6.77 -0.35
CA HIS A 419 -13.53 -6.13 0.80
C HIS A 419 -15.04 -5.99 0.60
N HIS A 420 -15.47 -5.47 -0.54
CA HIS A 420 -16.88 -5.32 -0.85
C HIS A 420 -17.62 -6.67 -0.80
N LEU A 421 -17.05 -7.71 -1.44
CA LEU A 421 -17.64 -9.04 -1.49
C LEU A 421 -17.67 -9.74 -0.13
N GLN A 422 -16.66 -9.56 0.72
CA GLN A 422 -16.69 -10.10 2.09
C GLN A 422 -17.78 -9.44 2.95
N LYS A 423 -18.03 -8.14 2.73
CA LYS A 423 -19.03 -7.38 3.48
C LYS A 423 -20.47 -7.64 3.00
N HIS A 424 -20.66 -7.78 1.69
CA HIS A 424 -21.99 -7.81 1.07
C HIS A 424 -22.37 -9.15 0.45
N GLY A 425 -21.42 -10.08 0.30
CA GLY A 425 -21.59 -11.30 -0.46
C GLY A 425 -21.57 -11.06 -1.97
N VAL A 426 -21.88 -12.11 -2.73
CA VAL A 426 -22.04 -12.05 -4.18
C VAL A 426 -23.51 -11.75 -4.50
N ASN A 427 -23.73 -10.79 -5.39
CA ASN A 427 -25.04 -10.49 -5.96
C ASN A 427 -24.97 -10.61 -7.49
N SER A 428 -25.45 -11.73 -8.02
CA SER A 428 -25.44 -12.01 -9.47
C SER A 428 -26.43 -11.17 -10.26
N ASP A 429 -27.42 -10.56 -9.61
CA ASP A 429 -28.52 -9.86 -10.27
C ASP A 429 -28.17 -8.39 -10.56
N HIS A 430 -27.19 -7.85 -9.84
CA HIS A 430 -26.74 -6.46 -9.97
C HIS A 430 -25.23 -6.39 -10.13
N PRO A 431 -24.72 -5.85 -11.25
CA PRO A 431 -23.29 -5.72 -11.44
C PRO A 431 -22.68 -4.71 -10.44
N LEU A 432 -21.53 -5.07 -9.87
CA LEU A 432 -20.67 -4.16 -9.13
C LEU A 432 -20.03 -3.18 -10.11
N LYS A 433 -20.12 -1.89 -9.85
CA LYS A 433 -19.49 -0.86 -10.68
C LYS A 433 -18.14 -0.48 -10.08
N LEU A 434 -17.09 -0.57 -10.88
CA LEU A 434 -15.72 -0.26 -10.48
C LEU A 434 -15.14 0.84 -11.38
N ILE A 435 -14.81 1.99 -10.80
CA ILE A 435 -14.02 3.03 -11.47
C ILE A 435 -12.54 2.84 -11.11
N ILE A 436 -11.69 2.72 -12.11
CA ILE A 436 -10.24 2.63 -11.95
C ILE A 436 -9.61 3.91 -12.51
N THR A 437 -8.87 4.65 -11.69
CA THR A 437 -8.08 5.82 -12.14
C THR A 437 -6.60 5.43 -12.25
N ASN A 438 -6.09 5.33 -13.48
CA ASN A 438 -4.66 5.14 -13.73
C ASN A 438 -3.96 6.49 -13.89
N THR A 439 -3.10 6.76 -12.93
CA THR A 439 -2.29 7.96 -12.72
C THR A 439 -0.78 7.66 -12.68
N ASN A 440 -0.36 6.46 -13.09
CA ASN A 440 1.04 6.07 -13.24
C ASN A 440 1.76 6.79 -14.42
N ASP A 441 2.99 6.39 -14.74
CA ASP A 441 3.97 7.10 -15.58
C ASP A 441 3.48 7.53 -16.99
N GLN A 442 4.22 8.46 -17.58
CA GLN A 442 4.01 9.23 -18.80
C GLN A 442 3.70 8.40 -20.06
N ALA A 443 4.11 7.13 -20.09
CA ALA A 443 4.05 6.26 -21.26
C ALA A 443 3.08 5.11 -21.04
N TRP A 444 1.82 5.27 -21.47
CA TRP A 444 0.80 4.22 -21.40
C TRP A 444 1.22 2.91 -22.09
N ASP A 445 2.12 2.99 -23.08
CA ASP A 445 2.60 1.83 -23.84
C ASP A 445 3.66 0.98 -23.12
N SER A 446 4.13 1.42 -21.95
CA SER A 446 5.06 0.65 -21.12
C SER A 446 4.44 -0.64 -20.58
N ASP A 447 5.24 -1.70 -20.50
CA ASP A 447 4.78 -2.99 -19.98
C ASP A 447 4.41 -2.90 -18.49
N PHE A 448 5.02 -1.97 -17.75
CA PHE A 448 4.63 -1.63 -16.39
C PHE A 448 3.17 -1.14 -16.32
N ASN A 449 2.82 -0.05 -17.03
CA ASN A 449 1.48 0.55 -16.96
C ASN A 449 0.38 -0.40 -17.42
N ILE A 450 0.65 -1.16 -18.49
CA ILE A 450 -0.29 -2.15 -19.02
C ILE A 450 -0.41 -3.34 -18.08
N GLY A 451 0.70 -3.82 -17.53
CA GLY A 451 0.74 -4.92 -16.56
C GLY A 451 -0.09 -4.65 -15.31
N GLN A 452 -0.11 -3.40 -14.82
CA GLN A 452 -0.92 -2.98 -13.66
C GLN A 452 -2.43 -3.22 -13.84
N ILE A 453 -2.95 -3.14 -15.07
CA ILE A 453 -4.36 -3.42 -15.36
C ILE A 453 -4.57 -4.89 -15.74
N LEU A 454 -3.69 -5.44 -16.58
CA LEU A 454 -3.81 -6.81 -17.08
C LEU A 454 -3.72 -7.87 -15.97
N GLN A 455 -3.04 -7.59 -14.85
CA GLN A 455 -2.87 -8.53 -13.75
C GLN A 455 -4.17 -9.03 -13.11
N TYR A 456 -5.28 -8.29 -13.24
CA TYR A 456 -6.59 -8.70 -12.71
C TYR A 456 -7.30 -9.71 -13.60
N PHE A 457 -6.87 -9.86 -14.85
CA PHE A 457 -7.45 -10.75 -15.86
C PHE A 457 -6.55 -11.97 -16.10
N SER A 458 -7.06 -12.94 -16.85
CA SER A 458 -6.19 -13.96 -17.45
C SER A 458 -5.37 -13.32 -18.58
N ALA A 459 -4.06 -13.21 -18.38
CA ALA A 459 -3.14 -12.50 -19.26
C ALA A 459 -1.88 -13.37 -19.58
N PRO A 460 -1.13 -13.07 -20.64
CA PRO A 460 0.02 -13.91 -21.02
C PRO A 460 1.11 -14.08 -19.94
N PHE A 461 1.31 -13.08 -19.07
CA PHE A 461 2.36 -13.14 -18.05
C PHE A 461 1.95 -13.84 -16.74
N ASN A 462 0.66 -14.12 -16.56
CA ASN A 462 0.15 -14.91 -15.42
C ASN A 462 -0.48 -16.24 -15.88
N GLU A 463 -0.21 -16.67 -17.12
CA GLU A 463 -0.67 -17.96 -17.63
C GLU A 463 -0.13 -19.12 -16.77
N GLY A 464 -1.02 -19.99 -16.32
CA GLY A 464 -0.68 -21.12 -15.44
C GLY A 464 -0.42 -20.74 -13.99
N VAL A 465 -0.65 -19.49 -13.58
CA VAL A 465 -0.62 -19.05 -12.18
C VAL A 465 -2.05 -18.94 -11.67
N ASP A 466 -2.39 -19.71 -10.64
CA ASP A 466 -3.71 -19.62 -10.02
C ASP A 466 -3.88 -18.29 -9.24
N PRO A 467 -5.11 -17.75 -9.11
CA PRO A 467 -5.37 -16.57 -8.27
C PRO A 467 -4.88 -16.75 -6.83
N GLY A 468 -4.12 -15.77 -6.32
CA GLY A 468 -3.52 -15.81 -4.99
C GLY A 468 -2.17 -16.54 -4.88
N GLU A 469 -1.78 -17.33 -5.89
CA GLU A 469 -0.41 -17.89 -6.05
C GLU A 469 0.56 -16.80 -6.51
N PHE A 470 1.85 -17.08 -6.70
CA PHE A 470 2.78 -16.02 -7.07
C PHE A 470 3.01 -15.86 -8.55
N LEU A 471 3.26 -14.60 -8.90
CA LEU A 471 3.89 -14.27 -10.16
C LEU A 471 4.94 -13.19 -9.98
N TRP A 472 5.77 -13.08 -11.01
CA TRP A 472 6.65 -11.92 -11.19
C TRP A 472 6.05 -11.04 -12.27
N GLY A 473 5.39 -9.97 -11.84
CA GLY A 473 4.76 -9.03 -12.76
C GLY A 473 5.80 -8.29 -13.62
N PRO A 474 5.41 -7.82 -14.80
CA PRO A 474 6.28 -7.00 -15.65
C PRO A 474 6.90 -5.84 -14.87
N ASP A 475 8.22 -5.67 -14.98
CA ASP A 475 9.00 -4.59 -14.37
C ASP A 475 8.91 -4.40 -12.85
N LEU A 476 8.31 -5.34 -12.10
CA LEU A 476 8.30 -5.26 -10.64
C LEU A 476 9.61 -5.76 -10.02
N PRO A 477 10.10 -5.18 -8.91
CA PRO A 477 11.39 -5.53 -8.33
C PRO A 477 11.36 -6.83 -7.49
N ALA A 478 10.17 -7.30 -7.12
CA ALA A 478 9.95 -8.49 -6.30
C ALA A 478 8.71 -9.25 -6.82
N PRO A 479 8.59 -10.57 -6.57
CA PRO A 479 7.37 -11.32 -6.80
C PRO A 479 6.34 -11.01 -5.71
N TYR A 480 5.09 -11.27 -6.04
CA TYR A 480 3.93 -10.97 -5.21
C TYR A 480 2.80 -11.96 -5.50
N ARG A 481 1.77 -11.96 -4.66
CA ARG A 481 0.59 -12.80 -4.88
C ARG A 481 -0.24 -12.27 -6.04
N SER A 482 -0.73 -13.19 -6.86
CA SER A 482 -1.52 -12.96 -8.06
C SER A 482 -2.79 -12.23 -7.69
N PRO A 483 -2.97 -10.98 -8.17
CA PRO A 483 -4.17 -10.22 -7.94
C PRO A 483 -5.25 -10.58 -8.98
N GLN A 484 -5.10 -11.65 -9.75
CA GLN A 484 -6.11 -12.07 -10.72
C GLN A 484 -7.44 -12.30 -10.01
N ILE A 485 -8.49 -11.62 -10.49
CA ILE A 485 -9.83 -11.69 -9.92
C ILE A 485 -10.92 -11.81 -10.98
N PHE A 486 -10.59 -11.64 -12.26
CA PHE A 486 -11.55 -11.75 -13.34
C PHE A 486 -11.31 -13.00 -14.17
N LYS A 487 -12.42 -13.64 -14.55
CA LYS A 487 -12.43 -14.87 -15.36
C LYS A 487 -11.98 -14.60 -16.79
N GLU A 488 -12.32 -13.43 -17.30
CA GLU A 488 -12.11 -13.03 -18.68
C GLU A 488 -10.62 -12.87 -18.98
N SER A 489 -10.24 -13.20 -20.22
CA SER A 489 -8.89 -12.96 -20.71
C SER A 489 -8.77 -11.57 -21.29
N LEU A 490 -7.65 -10.90 -21.03
CA LEU A 490 -7.32 -9.60 -21.59
C LEU A 490 -5.82 -9.55 -21.90
N ASP A 491 -5.48 -9.18 -23.12
CA ASP A 491 -4.09 -8.95 -23.53
C ASP A 491 -3.83 -7.47 -23.82
N LYS A 492 -2.55 -7.14 -24.10
CA LYS A 492 -2.10 -5.78 -24.41
C LYS A 492 -2.88 -5.16 -25.58
N ASN A 493 -3.20 -5.94 -26.61
CA ASN A 493 -3.90 -5.45 -27.80
C ASN A 493 -5.38 -5.19 -27.50
N GLY A 494 -6.04 -6.11 -26.79
CA GLY A 494 -7.43 -5.97 -26.36
C GLY A 494 -7.62 -4.75 -25.48
N LEU A 495 -6.74 -4.54 -24.49
CA LEU A 495 -6.76 -3.35 -23.64
C LEU A 495 -6.56 -2.07 -24.47
N ASN A 496 -5.55 -2.01 -25.34
CA ASN A 496 -5.29 -0.83 -26.16
C ASN A 496 -6.42 -0.53 -27.16
N ASN A 497 -7.03 -1.56 -27.75
CA ASN A 497 -8.15 -1.39 -28.68
C ASN A 497 -9.43 -0.91 -27.99
N ALA A 498 -9.58 -1.18 -26.69
CA ALA A 498 -10.72 -0.72 -25.90
C ALA A 498 -10.61 0.76 -25.49
N LEU A 499 -9.39 1.32 -25.49
CA LEU A 499 -9.18 2.71 -25.12
C LEU A 499 -9.72 3.66 -26.18
N SER A 500 -10.53 4.61 -25.71
CA SER A 500 -11.07 5.71 -26.49
C SER A 500 -10.57 7.04 -25.94
N PRO A 501 -10.02 7.94 -26.77
CA PRO A 501 -9.59 9.25 -26.31
C PRO A 501 -10.76 10.05 -25.74
N VAL A 502 -10.46 10.91 -24.76
CA VAL A 502 -11.37 11.93 -24.23
C VAL A 502 -11.14 13.21 -25.03
N HIS A 503 -12.22 13.85 -25.48
CA HIS A 503 -12.07 15.03 -26.32
C HIS A 503 -11.43 16.19 -25.55
N GLY A 504 -10.37 16.78 -26.11
CA GLY A 504 -9.73 17.99 -25.58
C GLY A 504 -8.73 17.76 -24.45
N THR A 505 -8.36 16.51 -24.15
CA THR A 505 -7.38 16.17 -23.10
C THR A 505 -6.45 15.05 -23.55
N ASP A 506 -5.35 14.87 -22.82
CA ASP A 506 -4.45 13.72 -22.98
C ASP A 506 -4.94 12.52 -22.15
N MET A 507 -6.24 12.23 -22.18
CA MET A 507 -6.84 11.13 -21.44
C MET A 507 -7.49 10.13 -22.36
N THR A 508 -7.58 8.90 -21.88
CA THR A 508 -8.27 7.80 -22.54
C THR A 508 -9.16 7.09 -21.54
N THR A 509 -10.29 6.56 -22.00
CA THR A 509 -11.16 5.71 -21.18
C THR A 509 -11.42 4.39 -21.85
N ALA A 510 -11.64 3.34 -21.08
CA ALA A 510 -12.18 2.07 -21.58
C ALA A 510 -13.25 1.55 -20.63
N THR A 511 -14.21 0.79 -21.18
CA THR A 511 -15.19 0.05 -20.38
C THR A 511 -15.05 -1.44 -20.60
N PHE A 512 -15.15 -2.20 -19.51
CA PHE A 512 -15.07 -3.66 -19.54
C PHE A 512 -16.24 -4.25 -18.76
N LYS A 513 -16.61 -5.48 -19.12
CA LYS A 513 -17.47 -6.34 -18.31
C LYS A 513 -16.66 -7.56 -17.92
N ALA A 514 -16.74 -7.93 -16.66
CA ALA A 514 -16.00 -9.04 -16.10
C ALA A 514 -16.84 -9.81 -15.09
N THR A 515 -16.37 -11.00 -14.72
CA THR A 515 -16.98 -11.84 -13.69
C THR A 515 -15.90 -12.23 -12.71
N THR A 516 -16.15 -12.05 -11.41
CA THR A 516 -15.15 -12.43 -10.42
C THR A 516 -14.90 -13.94 -10.38
N ILE A 517 -13.65 -14.32 -10.11
CA ILE A 517 -13.22 -15.68 -9.74
C ILE A 517 -12.74 -15.68 -8.29
N ASP A 518 -12.69 -16.87 -7.67
CA ASP A 518 -12.20 -16.99 -6.31
C ASP A 518 -10.73 -16.59 -6.27
N ASN A 519 -10.41 -15.64 -5.40
CA ASN A 519 -9.05 -15.35 -5.00
C ASN A 519 -9.02 -15.30 -3.48
N PRO A 520 -8.79 -16.46 -2.81
CA PRO A 520 -8.89 -16.54 -1.37
C PRO A 520 -7.87 -15.63 -0.69
N SER A 521 -6.74 -15.33 -1.34
CA SER A 521 -5.68 -14.52 -0.73
C SER A 521 -6.13 -13.12 -0.42
N PHE A 522 -7.09 -12.61 -1.19
CA PHE A 522 -7.65 -11.29 -1.02
C PHE A 522 -9.15 -11.31 -0.66
N GLY A 523 -9.70 -12.49 -0.35
CA GLY A 523 -11.10 -12.65 0.01
C GLY A 523 -12.08 -12.39 -1.13
N VAL A 524 -11.66 -12.50 -2.39
CA VAL A 524 -12.57 -12.34 -3.53
C VAL A 524 -13.38 -13.61 -3.72
N LEU A 525 -14.71 -13.43 -3.85
CA LEU A 525 -15.68 -14.50 -4.05
C LEU A 525 -16.05 -14.57 -5.54
N ALA A 526 -16.12 -15.78 -6.10
CA ALA A 526 -16.49 -15.99 -7.50
C ALA A 526 -17.96 -15.63 -7.81
N GLY A 527 -18.21 -15.19 -9.04
CA GLY A 527 -19.54 -15.09 -9.63
C GLY A 527 -20.21 -13.71 -9.55
N GLN A 528 -19.53 -12.68 -9.04
CA GLN A 528 -20.03 -11.30 -9.08
C GLN A 528 -19.81 -10.72 -10.49
N PRO A 529 -20.87 -10.30 -11.22
CA PRO A 529 -20.70 -9.49 -12.41
C PRO A 529 -20.12 -8.13 -12.03
N VAL A 530 -19.11 -7.66 -12.76
CA VAL A 530 -18.44 -6.38 -12.55
C VAL A 530 -18.41 -5.60 -13.86
N GLU A 531 -18.84 -4.34 -13.80
CA GLU A 531 -18.62 -3.38 -14.87
C GLU A 531 -17.49 -2.44 -14.45
N ILE A 532 -16.55 -2.22 -15.35
CA ILE A 532 -15.31 -1.50 -15.05
C ILE A 532 -15.21 -0.30 -15.97
N LEU A 533 -15.00 0.89 -15.41
CA LEU A 533 -14.61 2.10 -16.12
C LEU A 533 -13.15 2.41 -15.80
N LEU A 534 -12.27 2.23 -16.78
CA LEU A 534 -10.88 2.65 -16.69
C LEU A 534 -10.75 4.09 -17.18
N LEU A 535 -10.27 4.97 -16.31
CA LEU A 535 -9.90 6.36 -16.58
C LEU A 535 -8.38 6.46 -16.57
N ASN A 536 -7.78 6.62 -17.74
CA ASN A 536 -6.34 6.61 -17.88
C ASN A 536 -5.82 8.01 -18.24
N LEU A 537 -4.99 8.55 -17.36
CA LEU A 537 -4.33 9.84 -17.51
C LEU A 537 -3.04 9.63 -18.31
N ASN A 538 -2.89 10.24 -19.49
CA ASN A 538 -1.69 10.14 -20.33
C ASN A 538 -0.86 11.44 -20.35
N VAL A 539 -1.15 12.38 -19.45
CA VAL A 539 -0.39 13.63 -19.37
C VAL A 539 1.06 13.33 -19.01
N ASN A 540 1.98 13.91 -19.77
CA ASN A 540 3.42 13.75 -19.64
C ASN A 540 3.99 14.55 -18.45
N ILE A 541 3.70 14.08 -17.24
CA ILE A 541 4.23 14.62 -15.97
C ILE A 541 4.91 13.47 -15.24
N PRO A 542 6.14 13.64 -14.71
CA PRO A 542 6.85 12.56 -14.02
C PRO A 542 6.12 12.17 -12.74
N THR A 543 6.36 10.98 -12.20
CA THR A 543 5.69 10.52 -10.97
C THR A 543 6.48 10.83 -9.68
N ASN A 544 7.77 11.18 -9.79
CA ASN A 544 8.67 11.21 -8.64
C ASN A 544 8.60 12.51 -7.83
N VAL A 545 8.97 12.36 -6.56
CA VAL A 545 9.28 13.45 -5.61
C VAL A 545 10.54 14.16 -6.08
N MET A 546 10.45 15.46 -6.37
CA MET A 546 11.61 16.19 -6.89
C MET A 546 11.69 17.60 -6.34
N GLY A 547 12.92 18.08 -6.17
CA GLY A 547 13.25 19.34 -5.51
C GLY A 547 12.75 20.59 -6.22
N THR A 548 13.35 21.72 -5.88
CA THR A 548 12.87 23.04 -6.28
C THR A 548 12.66 23.21 -7.79
N THR A 549 13.59 22.73 -8.61
CA THR A 549 13.51 22.90 -10.08
C THR A 549 12.32 22.15 -10.70
N PRO A 550 12.10 20.84 -10.48
CA PRO A 550 10.93 20.19 -11.06
C PRO A 550 9.61 20.66 -10.45
N ILE A 551 9.59 21.07 -9.17
CA ILE A 551 8.42 21.73 -8.59
C ILE A 551 8.05 22.97 -9.40
N ASP A 552 9.01 23.85 -9.65
CA ASP A 552 8.80 25.09 -10.39
C ASP A 552 8.38 24.80 -11.86
N GLU A 553 8.95 23.77 -12.48
CA GLU A 553 8.64 23.34 -13.85
C GLU A 553 7.22 22.77 -14.01
N TYR A 554 6.78 21.89 -13.11
CA TYR A 554 5.53 21.14 -13.28
C TYR A 554 4.36 21.66 -12.45
N THR A 555 4.53 22.70 -11.62
CA THR A 555 3.42 23.32 -10.85
C THR A 555 2.24 23.69 -11.76
N GLN A 556 2.51 24.39 -12.87
CA GLN A 556 1.47 24.81 -13.82
C GLN A 556 0.90 23.62 -14.62
N PRO A 557 1.72 22.71 -15.18
CA PRO A 557 1.23 21.47 -15.78
C PRO A 557 0.32 20.64 -14.87
N LEU A 558 0.64 20.49 -13.58
CA LEU A 558 -0.18 19.75 -12.62
C LEU A 558 -1.52 20.43 -12.35
N ALA A 559 -1.52 21.76 -12.20
CA ALA A 559 -2.75 22.53 -12.06
C ALA A 559 -3.63 22.35 -13.30
N LYS A 560 -3.07 22.54 -14.50
CA LYS A 560 -3.78 22.31 -15.77
C LYS A 560 -4.33 20.89 -15.87
N MET A 561 -3.54 19.88 -15.50
CA MET A 561 -3.97 18.48 -15.51
C MET A 561 -5.20 18.26 -14.61
N ALA A 562 -5.20 18.79 -13.39
CA ALA A 562 -6.35 18.68 -12.48
C ALA A 562 -7.60 19.36 -13.07
N LEU A 563 -7.44 20.53 -13.72
CA LEU A 563 -8.54 21.23 -14.39
C LEU A 563 -9.09 20.45 -15.59
N ASP A 564 -8.20 19.92 -16.44
CA ASP A 564 -8.54 19.13 -17.61
C ASP A 564 -9.32 17.87 -17.22
N VAL A 565 -9.04 17.27 -16.05
CA VAL A 565 -9.83 16.15 -15.53
C VAL A 565 -11.18 16.65 -14.99
N ALA A 566 -11.16 17.65 -14.11
CA ALA A 566 -12.32 18.10 -13.33
C ALA A 566 -13.45 18.70 -14.19
N PHE A 567 -13.10 19.51 -15.19
CA PHE A 567 -14.05 20.31 -15.96
C PHE A 567 -14.24 19.81 -17.40
N ASN A 568 -13.85 18.57 -17.69
CA ASN A 568 -14.08 17.98 -19.01
C ASN A 568 -15.48 17.37 -19.12
N GLU A 569 -16.28 17.95 -20.01
CA GLU A 569 -17.68 17.58 -20.22
C GLU A 569 -17.88 16.18 -20.83
N ASP A 570 -17.00 15.75 -21.75
CA ASP A 570 -17.05 14.42 -22.34
C ASP A 570 -16.77 13.35 -21.26
N LEU A 571 -15.73 13.56 -20.46
CA LEU A 571 -15.38 12.69 -19.36
C LEU A 571 -16.48 12.64 -18.29
N ARG A 572 -17.03 13.80 -17.90
CA ARG A 572 -18.15 13.88 -16.96
C ARG A 572 -19.33 13.04 -17.44
N LYS A 573 -19.71 13.20 -18.71
CA LYS A 573 -20.80 12.42 -19.31
C LYS A 573 -20.52 10.92 -19.24
N ARG A 574 -19.31 10.47 -19.61
CA ARG A 574 -18.94 9.04 -19.55
C ARG A 574 -19.02 8.47 -18.13
N VAL A 575 -18.58 9.24 -17.12
CA VAL A 575 -18.66 8.84 -15.72
C VAL A 575 -20.11 8.75 -15.24
N SER A 576 -20.95 9.77 -15.53
CA SER A 576 -22.37 9.74 -15.16
C SER A 576 -23.11 8.59 -15.86
N ASP A 577 -22.91 8.43 -17.17
CA ASP A 577 -23.51 7.33 -17.95
C ASP A 577 -23.14 5.97 -17.35
N PHE A 578 -21.87 5.77 -16.98
CA PHE A 578 -21.41 4.54 -16.35
C PHE A 578 -22.00 4.34 -14.96
N ALA A 579 -22.07 5.37 -14.13
CA ALA A 579 -22.60 5.27 -12.77
C ALA A 579 -24.11 5.03 -12.73
N ASP A 580 -24.86 5.53 -13.71
CA ASP A 580 -26.33 5.47 -13.73
C ASP A 580 -26.92 4.36 -14.61
N GLY A 581 -26.21 3.91 -15.66
CA GLY A 581 -26.65 2.83 -16.55
C GLY A 581 -26.40 1.44 -16.00
#